data_AF-A0A258J5C6-F1
#
_entry.id   AF-A0A258J5C6-F1
#
_cell.length_a   1.000
_cell.length_b   1.000
_cell.length_c   1.000
_cell.angle_alpha   90.00
_cell.angle_beta   90.00
_cell.angle_gamma   90.00
#
_symmetry.space_group_name_H-M   'P 1'
#
loop_
_entity.id
_entity.type
_entity.pdbx_description
1 polymer ?
#
loop_
_entity_poly.entity_id
_entity_poly.type
_entity_poly.pdbx_seq_one_letter_code
_entity_poly.pdbx_strand_id
1 'polypeptide(L)' 'MTISNRVAFIGNSLPRRCGIATFTTDLQQAIAAARPDLETVIVAMTDHGHVYDYPSTVGFQINDSDL' A
#
# COMPACT_ATOMS: atom_id res chain seq x y z
N MET A 1 1.56 25.66 10.19
CA MET A 1 1.91 24.41 9.47
C MET A 1 1.49 23.25 10.36
N THR A 2 0.39 22.59 10.04
CA THR A 2 0.04 21.31 10.68
C THR A 2 1.01 20.26 10.16
N ILE A 3 1.73 19.61 11.06
CA ILE A 3 2.55 18.44 10.71
C ILE A 3 1.57 17.34 10.31
N SER A 4 1.66 16.86 9.07
CA SER A 4 0.82 15.78 8.58
C SER A 4 1.47 14.45 8.98
N ASN A 5 0.85 13.72 9.89
CA ASN A 5 1.34 12.42 10.39
C ASN A 5 0.91 11.24 9.50
N ARG A 6 0.59 11.47 8.22
CA ARG A 6 0.04 10.45 7.33
C ARG A 6 0.98 10.21 6.15
N VAL A 7 1.33 8.96 5.90
CA VAL A 7 2.19 8.54 4.77
C VAL A 7 1.44 7.51 3.94
N ALA A 8 1.31 7.79 2.64
CA ALA A 8 0.74 6.86 1.67
C ALA A 8 1.85 6.26 0.79
N PHE A 9 1.87 4.93 0.68
CA PHE A 9 2.76 4.18 -0.20
C PHE A 9 1.99 3.80 -1.46
N ILE A 10 2.34 4.39 -2.61
CA ILE A 10 1.72 4.05 -3.89
C ILE A 10 2.57 2.98 -4.56
N GLY A 11 1.96 1.84 -4.91
CA GLY A 11 2.67 0.72 -5.51
C GLY A 11 1.78 -0.51 -5.62
N ASN A 12 2.36 -1.68 -5.37
CA ASN A 12 1.63 -2.95 -5.32
C ASN A 12 1.61 -3.50 -3.89
N SER A 13 0.76 -4.48 -3.61
CA SER A 13 0.75 -5.13 -2.30
C SER A 13 0.42 -6.61 -2.41
N LEU A 14 0.75 -7.37 -1.37
CA LEU A 14 0.27 -8.74 -1.22
C LEU A 14 -1.26 -8.77 -1.25
N PRO A 15 -1.90 -9.82 -1.80
CA PRO A 15 -1.35 -11.13 -2.18
C PRO A 15 -0.68 -11.18 -3.57
N ARG A 16 -0.54 -10.08 -4.31
CA ARG A 16 0.23 -10.07 -5.56
C ARG A 16 1.69 -10.44 -5.26
N ARG A 17 2.20 -11.54 -5.80
CA ARG A 17 3.56 -12.06 -5.50
C ARG A 17 4.60 -11.62 -6.52
N CYS A 18 4.68 -10.31 -6.78
CA CYS A 18 5.77 -9.72 -7.55
C CYS A 18 6.75 -9.01 -6.61
N GLY A 19 8.01 -8.86 -7.00
CA GLY A 19 9.05 -8.29 -6.12
C GLY A 19 8.70 -6.91 -5.58
N ILE A 20 8.04 -6.08 -6.39
CA ILE A 20 7.58 -4.75 -5.97
C ILE A 20 6.43 -4.80 -4.95
N ALA A 21 5.52 -5.79 -5.04
CA ALA A 21 4.43 -5.94 -4.06
C ALA A 21 4.95 -6.34 -2.68
N THR A 22 5.93 -7.26 -2.65
CA THR A 22 6.62 -7.62 -1.41
C THR A 22 7.36 -6.41 -0.85
N PHE A 23 8.15 -5.71 -1.68
CA PHE A 23 8.89 -4.52 -1.27
C PHE A 23 8.00 -3.43 -0.65
N THR A 24 6.91 -3.04 -1.32
CA THR A 24 6.01 -2.00 -0.82
C THR A 24 5.32 -2.42 0.48
N THR A 25 4.94 -3.70 0.59
CA THR A 25 4.31 -4.24 1.81
C THR A 25 5.29 -4.21 2.98
N ASP A 26 6.50 -4.73 2.79
CA ASP A 26 7.54 -4.77 3.82
C ASP A 26 7.97 -3.36 4.24
N LEU A 27 8.09 -2.45 3.27
CA LEU A 27 8.45 -1.05 3.54
C LEU A 27 7.39 -0.35 4.39
N GLN A 28 6.10 -0.49 4.04
CA GLN A 28 5.03 0.10 4.84
C GLN A 28 5.02 -0.47 6.25
N GLN A 29 5.15 -1.78 6.41
CA GLN A 29 5.21 -2.44 7.71
C GLN A 29 6.41 -1.97 8.55
N ALA A 30 7.59 -1.86 7.94
CA ALA A 30 8.79 -1.39 8.61
C ALA A 30 8.64 0.07 9.10
N ILE A 31 8.06 0.96 8.29
CA ILE A 31 7.81 2.34 8.68
C ILE A 31 6.75 2.43 9.79
N ALA A 32 5.65 1.67 9.68
CA ALA A 32 4.62 1.63 10.71
C ALA A 32 5.15 1.14 12.07
N ALA A 33 6.03 0.14 12.05
CA ALA A 33 6.68 -0.38 13.25
C ALA A 33 7.70 0.62 13.84
N ALA A 34 8.49 1.29 12.99
CA ALA A 34 9.50 2.25 13.43
C ALA A 34 8.92 3.58 13.90
N ARG A 35 7.74 3.97 13.39
CA ARG A 35 7.07 5.23 13.68
C ARG A 35 5.58 5.01 13.98
N PRO A 36 5.25 4.50 15.19
CA PRO A 36 3.86 4.27 15.59
C PRO A 36 3.01 5.55 15.66
N ASP A 37 3.65 6.72 15.68
CA ASP A 37 3.01 8.03 15.63
C ASP A 37 2.56 8.43 14.22
N LEU A 38 2.96 7.68 13.19
CA LEU A 38 2.53 7.88 11.81
C LEU A 38 1.38 6.93 11.45
N GLU A 39 0.35 7.49 10.83
CA GLU A 39 -0.63 6.70 10.11
C GLU A 39 -0.04 6.34 8.74
N THR A 40 -0.06 5.05 8.41
CA THR A 40 0.47 4.55 7.14
C THR A 40 -0.60 3.80 6.38
N VAL A 41 -0.60 3.95 5.05
CA VAL A 41 -1.56 3.28 4.17
C VAL A 41 -0.89 2.92 2.86
N ILE A 42 -1.28 1.80 2.26
CA ILE A 42 -0.91 1.43 0.90
C ILE A 42 -2.04 1.82 -0.05
N VAL A 43 -1.68 2.44 -1.17
CA VAL A 43 -2.52 2.60 -2.36
C VAL A 43 -2.05 1.58 -3.37
N ALA A 44 -2.79 0.49 -3.52
CA ALA A 44 -2.38 -0.64 -4.34
C ALA A 44 -2.88 -0.50 -5.79
N MET A 45 -2.01 -0.80 -6.74
CA MET A 45 -2.35 -0.96 -8.15
C MET A 45 -2.85 -2.38 -8.39
N THR A 46 -4.03 -2.49 -9.00
CA THR A 46 -4.69 -3.76 -9.31
C THR A 46 -4.70 -3.96 -10.82
N ASP A 47 -4.02 -5.02 -11.28
CA ASP A 47 -3.91 -5.33 -12.70
C ASP A 47 -5.28 -5.64 -13.32
N HIS A 48 -5.40 -5.42 -14.63
CA HIS A 48 -6.63 -5.65 -15.38
C HIS A 48 -7.19 -7.07 -15.19
N GLY A 49 -8.47 -7.18 -14.83
CA GLY A 49 -9.16 -8.46 -14.65
C GLY A 49 -8.78 -9.23 -13.38
N HIS A 50 -7.92 -8.69 -12.52
CA HIS A 50 -7.57 -9.30 -11.25
C HIS A 50 -8.38 -8.71 -10.09
N VAL A 51 -8.66 -9.56 -9.10
CA VAL A 51 -9.19 -9.15 -7.79
C VAL A 51 -8.29 -9.77 -6.75
N TYR A 52 -7.81 -8.95 -5.81
CA TYR A 52 -6.95 -9.40 -4.73
C TYR A 52 -7.64 -9.15 -3.39
N ASP A 53 -7.52 -10.12 -2.49
CA ASP A 53 -7.92 -9.96 -1.08
C ASP A 53 -6.83 -9.21 -0.33
N TYR A 54 -6.78 -7.89 -0.54
CA TYR A 54 -5.78 -7.05 0.08
C TYR A 54 -5.99 -6.94 1.59
N PRO A 55 -4.90 -6.89 2.38
CA PRO A 55 -5.00 -6.65 3.82
C PRO A 55 -5.54 -5.25 4.11
N SER A 56 -5.99 -5.01 5.36
CA SER A 56 -6.50 -3.71 5.82
C SER A 56 -5.48 -2.57 5.76
N THR A 57 -4.20 -2.86 5.57
CA THR A 57 -3.16 -1.85 5.31
C THR A 57 -3.29 -1.21 3.93
N VAL A 58 -3.99 -1.85 2.99
CA VAL A 58 -4.38 -1.26 1.70
C VAL A 58 -5.68 -0.49 1.90
N GLY A 59 -5.58 0.82 2.02
CA GLY A 59 -6.76 1.69 2.21
C GLY A 59 -7.44 2.09 0.91
N PHE A 60 -6.70 2.04 -0.21
CA PHE A 60 -7.20 2.39 -1.53
C PHE A 60 -6.63 1.44 -2.59
N GLN A 61 -7.43 1.22 -3.63
CA GLN A 61 -7.05 0.43 -4.79
C GLN A 61 -7.27 1.28 -6.03
N ILE A 62 -6.35 1.22 -6.98
CA ILE A 62 -6.47 1.82 -8.30
C ILE A 62 -6.45 0.66 -9.29
N ASN A 63 -7.53 0.49 -10.05
CA ASN A 63 -7.53 -0.50 -11.13
C ASN A 63 -6.76 0.09 -12.32
N ASP A 64 -5.87 -0.71 -12.90
CA ASP A 64 -5.15 -0.36 -14.12
C ASP A 64 -6.13 -0.08 -15.28
N SER A 65 -7.33 -0.67 -15.23
CA SER A 65 -8.43 -0.40 -16.17
C SER A 65 -8.98 1.03 -16.13
N ASP A 66 -8.74 1.77 -15.04
CA ASP A 66 -9.25 3.13 -14.83
C ASP A 66 -8.26 4.21 -15.35
N LEU A 67 -7.11 3.80 -15.90
CA LEU A 67 -6.04 4.63 -16.47
C LEU A 67 -6.07 4.61 -18.01
#